data_AF-A0A068R0W8-F1
#
_entry.id   AF-A0A068R0W8-F1
#
_cell.length_a   1.000
_cell.length_b   1.000
_cell.length_c   1.000
_cell.angle_alpha   90.00
_cell.angle_beta   90.00
_cell.angle_gamma   90.00
#
_symmetry.space_group_name_H-M   'P 1'
#
loop_
_entity.id
_entity.type
_entity.pdbx_description
1 polymer ?
#
loop_
_entity_poly.entity_id
_entity_poly.type
_entity_poly.pdbx_seq_one_letter_code
_entity_poly.pdbx_strand_id
1 'polypeptide(L)'
;MMDNAAHKTLFTIPERSYSTAVATVKPLPVQRKITGNKQVDAYLWVLEVIRTNEPAHLEAAESALKKLKITPKEAQKKYSDYLMKSGAHAFQVAFGTMSMDNPQGYINRAKAQISEAAKVRGIFGSYEQALEDCEAERLIKSSHHYISDPCFGWTEEEKQRGAISGSRVFEVDDLRRERGCGFTDVLPEPHTLSDVVRELQYWDWLYHVRDSAAKELGWKYGYPQHDDAVYDRENYLEKQLTLIQAVNRQEAIDVCKWILDEERFDDRSELTDRIILNLVGECANA
;
A
#
# COMPACT_ATOMS: atom_id res chain seq x y z
N MET A 1 -33.06 -4.18 -2.11
CA MET A 1 -32.50 -3.18 -1.17
C MET A 1 -31.98 -2.00 -1.98
N MET A 2 -32.05 -0.78 -1.44
CA MET A 2 -31.48 0.42 -2.07
C MET A 2 -30.06 0.68 -1.54
N ASP A 3 -29.20 1.23 -2.41
CA ASP A 3 -27.84 1.72 -2.11
C ASP A 3 -27.87 2.64 -0.87
N ASN A 4 -26.97 2.40 0.10
CA ASN A 4 -26.91 3.21 1.31
C ASN A 4 -26.24 4.56 0.99
N ALA A 5 -27.03 5.63 0.93
CA ALA A 5 -26.55 6.97 0.55
C ALA A 5 -25.50 7.53 1.53
N ALA A 6 -25.61 7.25 2.83
CA ALA A 6 -24.63 7.68 3.82
C ALA A 6 -23.30 6.96 3.62
N HIS A 7 -23.36 5.63 3.43
CA HIS A 7 -22.20 4.81 3.09
C HIS A 7 -21.52 5.29 1.81
N LYS A 8 -22.30 5.49 0.74
CA LYS A 8 -21.79 5.97 -0.54
C LYS A 8 -21.07 7.31 -0.39
N THR A 9 -21.66 8.25 0.34
CA THR A 9 -21.06 9.57 0.56
C THR A 9 -19.73 9.47 1.29
N LEU A 10 -19.67 8.66 2.35
CA LEU A 10 -18.47 8.50 3.17
C LEU A 10 -17.32 7.79 2.44
N PHE A 11 -17.64 6.77 1.63
CA PHE A 11 -16.68 5.91 0.95
C PHE A 11 -16.60 6.17 -0.56
N THR A 12 -16.72 7.44 -0.97
CA THR A 12 -16.47 7.85 -2.35
C THR A 12 -15.02 8.31 -2.49
N ILE A 13 -14.30 7.74 -3.46
CA ILE A 13 -12.97 8.21 -3.84
C ILE A 13 -13.11 9.61 -4.46
N PRO A 14 -12.47 10.65 -3.88
CA PRO A 14 -12.59 12.02 -4.36
C PRO A 14 -12.02 12.20 -5.77
N GLU A 15 -12.68 13.03 -6.57
CA GLU A 15 -12.14 13.46 -7.86
C GLU A 15 -10.94 14.40 -7.68
N ARG A 16 -10.08 14.46 -8.70
CA ARG A 16 -8.91 15.35 -8.67
C ARG A 16 -9.37 16.80 -8.70
N SER A 17 -8.92 17.58 -7.73
CA SER A 17 -8.99 19.03 -7.75
C SER A 17 -7.67 19.62 -8.28
N TYR A 18 -7.69 20.81 -8.86
CA TYR A 18 -6.46 21.45 -9.32
C TYR A 18 -5.72 22.01 -8.11
N SER A 19 -4.59 21.39 -7.73
CA SER A 19 -3.70 21.94 -6.70
C SER A 19 -2.82 23.05 -7.28
N THR A 20 -2.76 24.17 -6.57
CA THR A 20 -1.86 25.30 -6.85
C THR A 20 -0.57 25.25 -6.02
N ALA A 21 -0.30 24.13 -5.33
CA ALA A 21 0.87 24.01 -4.47
C ALA A 21 2.17 24.11 -5.28
N VAL A 22 3.10 24.95 -4.82
CA VAL A 22 4.41 25.12 -5.45
C VAL A 22 5.21 23.84 -5.27
N ALA A 23 5.63 23.22 -6.36
CA ALA A 23 6.46 22.03 -6.33
C ALA A 23 7.89 22.37 -5.88
N THR A 24 8.32 21.86 -4.73
CA THR A 24 9.72 21.92 -4.31
C THR A 24 10.51 20.83 -5.03
N VAL A 25 11.51 21.22 -5.81
CA VAL A 25 12.37 20.29 -6.55
C VAL A 25 13.33 19.60 -5.58
N LYS A 26 13.34 18.26 -5.55
CA LYS A 26 14.30 17.50 -4.74
C LYS A 26 15.73 17.77 -5.23
N PRO A 27 16.71 17.97 -4.33
CA PRO A 27 18.09 18.19 -4.73
C PRO A 27 18.68 16.94 -5.38
N LEU A 28 19.66 17.13 -6.26
CA LEU A 28 20.41 16.01 -6.82
C LEU A 28 21.21 15.29 -5.72
N PRO A 29 21.27 13.94 -5.74
CA PRO A 29 22.13 13.19 -4.85
C PRO A 29 23.60 13.57 -5.06
N VAL A 30 24.38 13.53 -3.98
CA VAL A 30 25.82 13.83 -4.02
C VAL A 30 26.55 12.75 -4.80
N GLN A 31 27.40 13.13 -5.76
CA GLN A 31 28.25 12.19 -6.49
C GLN A 31 29.31 11.58 -5.57
N ARG A 32 29.40 10.24 -5.55
CA ARG A 32 30.33 9.48 -4.68
C ARG A 32 31.28 8.63 -5.51
N LYS A 33 32.50 8.44 -5.01
CA LYS A 33 33.46 7.47 -5.54
C LYS A 33 33.31 6.17 -4.76
N ILE A 34 32.59 5.19 -5.31
CA ILE A 34 32.26 3.94 -4.62
C ILE A 34 33.26 2.86 -5.01
N THR A 35 33.33 2.57 -6.30
CA THR A 35 34.17 1.50 -6.87
C THR A 35 35.54 2.00 -7.33
N GLY A 36 35.71 3.32 -7.46
CA GLY A 36 36.88 3.93 -8.07
C GLY A 36 36.88 3.89 -9.61
N ASN A 37 35.92 3.17 -10.22
CA ASN A 37 35.70 3.20 -11.66
C ASN A 37 34.71 4.32 -12.01
N LYS A 38 35.19 5.38 -12.66
CA LYS A 38 34.37 6.56 -13.02
C LYS A 38 33.09 6.22 -13.79
N GLN A 39 33.11 5.21 -14.65
CA GLN A 39 31.91 4.83 -15.43
C GLN A 39 30.89 4.07 -14.60
N VAL A 40 31.36 3.17 -13.71
CA VAL A 40 30.46 2.43 -12.79
C VAL A 40 29.89 3.37 -11.73
N ASP A 41 30.72 4.24 -11.15
CA ASP A 41 30.29 5.23 -10.16
C ASP A 41 29.29 6.23 -10.76
N ALA A 42 29.50 6.67 -12.01
CA ALA A 42 28.54 7.49 -12.73
C ALA A 42 27.23 6.73 -13.00
N TYR A 43 27.30 5.46 -13.40
CA TYR A 43 26.11 4.63 -13.62
C TYR A 43 25.26 4.49 -12.33
N LEU A 44 25.91 4.17 -11.20
CA LEU A 44 25.26 4.06 -9.89
C LEU A 44 24.61 5.37 -9.48
N TRP A 45 25.31 6.49 -9.66
CA TRP A 45 24.79 7.81 -9.37
C TRP A 45 23.58 8.16 -10.23
N VAL A 46 23.59 7.86 -11.54
CA VAL A 46 22.43 8.11 -12.40
C VAL A 46 21.23 7.25 -11.99
N LEU A 47 21.43 6.00 -11.59
CA LEU A 47 20.35 5.18 -11.02
C LEU A 47 19.83 5.76 -9.70
N GLU A 48 20.69 6.33 -8.85
CA GLU A 48 20.28 7.05 -7.64
C GLU A 48 19.44 8.29 -7.97
N VAL A 49 19.83 9.07 -8.97
CA VAL A 49 19.05 10.23 -9.47
C VAL A 49 17.67 9.78 -9.93
N ILE A 50 17.56 8.71 -10.72
CA ILE A 50 16.26 8.18 -11.18
C ILE A 50 15.38 7.76 -10.01
N ARG A 51 15.96 7.14 -8.97
CA ARG A 51 15.24 6.70 -7.76
C ARG A 51 14.76 7.86 -6.86
N THR A 52 15.21 9.10 -7.09
CA THR A 52 14.64 10.26 -6.38
C THR A 52 13.20 10.56 -6.78
N ASN A 53 12.74 9.98 -7.91
CA ASN A 53 11.44 10.24 -8.52
C ASN A 53 11.18 11.73 -8.75
N GLU A 54 12.23 12.52 -8.97
CA GLU A 54 12.10 13.95 -9.22
C GLU A 54 11.88 14.21 -10.72
N PRO A 55 10.72 14.75 -11.12
CA PRO A 55 10.41 15.01 -12.53
C PRO A 55 11.46 15.89 -13.22
N ALA A 56 12.01 16.89 -12.51
CA ALA A 56 12.97 17.83 -13.06
C ALA A 56 14.30 17.16 -13.50
N HIS A 57 14.66 16.03 -12.88
CA HIS A 57 15.94 15.36 -13.14
C HIS A 57 15.81 14.17 -14.10
N LEU A 58 14.60 13.65 -14.32
CA LEU A 58 14.40 12.36 -14.98
C LEU A 58 14.87 12.36 -16.45
N GLU A 59 14.55 13.40 -17.22
CA GLU A 59 14.95 13.49 -18.63
C GLU A 59 16.49 13.62 -18.77
N ALA A 60 17.11 14.41 -17.89
CA ALA A 60 18.55 14.57 -17.83
C ALA A 60 19.24 13.25 -17.44
N ALA A 61 18.67 12.50 -16.48
CA ALA A 61 19.16 11.20 -16.07
C ALA A 61 19.06 10.14 -17.19
N GLU A 62 17.92 10.10 -17.90
CA GLU A 62 17.75 9.21 -19.06
C GLU A 62 18.77 9.54 -20.17
N SER A 63 18.98 10.82 -20.45
CA SER A 63 19.99 11.28 -21.40
C SER A 63 21.42 10.96 -20.96
N ALA A 64 21.70 11.02 -19.66
CA ALA A 64 23.00 10.68 -19.10
C ALA A 64 23.30 9.17 -19.26
N LEU A 65 22.31 8.30 -19.02
CA LEU A 65 22.46 6.85 -19.25
C LEU A 65 22.87 6.53 -20.69
N LYS A 66 22.27 7.20 -21.68
CA LYS A 66 22.58 7.00 -23.11
C LYS A 66 24.00 7.44 -23.48
N LYS A 67 24.62 8.33 -22.68
CA LYS A 67 25.99 8.84 -22.91
C LYS A 67 27.07 8.00 -22.23
N LEU A 68 26.71 7.10 -21.32
CA LEU A 68 27.67 6.23 -20.65
C LEU A 68 28.24 5.20 -21.63
N LYS A 69 29.56 4.97 -21.55
CA LYS A 69 30.24 3.99 -22.41
C LYS A 69 30.10 2.57 -21.90
N ILE A 70 29.88 2.41 -20.59
CA ILE A 70 29.66 1.11 -19.96
C ILE A 70 28.24 0.64 -20.22
N THR A 71 28.08 -0.64 -20.55
CA THR A 71 26.73 -1.22 -20.66
C THR A 71 26.14 -1.48 -19.27
N PRO A 72 24.81 -1.46 -19.11
CA PRO A 72 24.15 -1.79 -17.83
C PRO A 72 24.60 -3.13 -17.24
N LYS A 73 24.74 -4.15 -18.09
CA LYS A 73 25.17 -5.50 -17.68
C LYS A 73 26.61 -5.53 -17.17
N GLU A 74 27.51 -4.78 -17.81
CA GLU A 74 28.89 -4.64 -17.33
C GLU A 74 28.96 -3.83 -16.04
N ALA A 75 28.15 -2.78 -15.90
CA ALA A 75 28.08 -1.98 -14.69
C ALA A 75 27.60 -2.80 -13.50
N GLN A 76 26.54 -3.60 -13.66
CA GLN A 76 26.08 -4.55 -12.66
C GLN A 76 27.20 -5.52 -12.28
N LYS A 77 27.81 -6.21 -13.26
CA LYS A 77 28.87 -7.18 -12.98
C LYS A 77 30.03 -6.57 -12.19
N LYS A 78 30.56 -5.43 -12.64
CA LYS A 78 31.69 -4.76 -11.98
C LYS A 78 31.35 -4.30 -10.56
N TYR A 79 30.11 -3.86 -10.33
CA TYR A 79 29.66 -3.48 -9.00
C TYR A 79 29.43 -4.71 -8.08
N SER A 80 28.84 -5.79 -8.59
CA SER A 80 28.71 -7.05 -7.86
C SER A 80 30.08 -7.60 -7.45
N ASP A 81 31.05 -7.61 -8.37
CA ASP A 81 32.43 -8.03 -8.11
C ASP A 81 33.10 -7.16 -7.03
N TYR A 82 32.83 -5.85 -7.04
CA TYR A 82 33.32 -4.92 -6.01
C TYR A 82 32.72 -5.23 -4.63
N LEU A 83 31.41 -5.45 -4.54
CA LEU A 83 30.74 -5.76 -3.27
C LEU A 83 31.22 -7.10 -2.70
N MET A 84 31.39 -8.13 -3.54
CA MET A 84 31.98 -9.42 -3.13
C MET A 84 33.39 -9.24 -2.56
N LYS A 85 34.24 -8.46 -3.24
CA LYS A 85 35.62 -8.16 -2.77
C LYS A 85 35.64 -7.33 -1.50
N SER A 86 34.63 -6.52 -1.26
CA SER A 86 34.48 -5.68 -0.06
C SER A 86 33.95 -6.45 1.15
N GLY A 87 33.70 -7.76 1.02
CA GLY A 87 33.26 -8.64 2.10
C GLY A 87 31.75 -8.73 2.30
N ALA A 88 30.94 -8.18 1.38
CA ALA A 88 29.49 -8.33 1.45
C ALA A 88 29.08 -9.79 1.21
N HIS A 89 28.06 -10.27 1.92
CA HIS A 89 27.56 -11.63 1.74
C HIS A 89 26.90 -11.80 0.36
N ALA A 90 26.99 -12.99 -0.22
CA ALA A 90 26.49 -13.29 -1.57
C ALA A 90 25.01 -12.89 -1.77
N PHE A 91 24.15 -13.11 -0.77
CA PHE A 91 22.75 -12.67 -0.82
C PHE A 91 22.61 -11.14 -0.83
N GLN A 92 23.37 -10.42 -0.01
CA GLN A 92 23.35 -8.94 -0.01
C GLN A 92 23.80 -8.38 -1.36
N VAL A 93 24.80 -9.01 -2.00
CA VAL A 93 25.27 -8.64 -3.33
C VAL A 93 24.20 -8.92 -4.38
N ALA A 94 23.59 -10.11 -4.34
CA ALA A 94 22.53 -10.49 -5.27
C ALA A 94 21.35 -9.51 -5.20
N PHE A 95 20.80 -9.26 -4.01
CA PHE A 95 19.69 -8.32 -3.82
C PHE A 95 20.09 -6.87 -4.09
N GLY A 96 21.29 -6.45 -3.69
CA GLY A 96 21.78 -5.08 -3.87
C GLY A 96 22.11 -4.72 -5.32
N THR A 97 22.34 -5.72 -6.19
CA THR A 97 22.63 -5.52 -7.61
C THR A 97 21.52 -6.00 -8.54
N MET A 98 20.41 -6.49 -7.97
CA MET A 98 19.27 -6.99 -8.71
C MET A 98 18.69 -5.93 -9.65
N SER A 99 18.41 -6.34 -10.88
CA SER A 99 17.84 -5.50 -11.96
C SER A 99 18.68 -4.29 -12.38
N MET A 100 19.92 -4.14 -11.90
CA MET A 100 20.79 -3.03 -12.31
C MET A 100 21.10 -3.03 -13.80
N ASP A 101 21.03 -4.17 -14.47
CA ASP A 101 21.16 -4.32 -15.91
C ASP A 101 19.94 -3.82 -16.70
N ASN A 102 18.83 -3.50 -16.02
CA ASN A 102 17.60 -2.97 -16.61
C ASN A 102 17.29 -1.52 -16.14
N PRO A 103 18.02 -0.50 -16.62
CA PRO A 103 17.77 0.89 -16.26
C PRO A 103 16.39 1.38 -16.72
N GLN A 104 15.82 0.81 -17.79
CA GLN A 104 14.49 1.17 -18.25
C GLN A 104 13.40 0.82 -17.22
N GLY A 105 13.57 -0.30 -16.49
CA GLY A 105 12.69 -0.65 -15.38
C GLY A 105 12.68 0.43 -14.28
N TYR A 106 13.83 1.01 -13.96
CA TYR A 106 13.92 2.14 -13.01
C TYR A 106 13.23 3.39 -13.53
N ILE A 107 13.41 3.73 -14.81
CA ILE A 107 12.75 4.88 -15.44
C ILE A 107 11.24 4.70 -15.44
N ASN A 108 10.73 3.53 -15.82
CA ASN A 108 9.30 3.25 -15.86
C ASN A 108 8.68 3.33 -14.46
N ARG A 109 9.36 2.77 -13.46
CA ARG A 109 8.94 2.87 -12.06
C ARG A 109 8.93 4.32 -11.56
N ALA A 110 9.97 5.10 -11.89
CA ALA A 110 10.03 6.52 -11.53
C ALA A 110 8.88 7.31 -12.18
N LYS A 111 8.60 7.08 -13.48
CA LYS A 111 7.45 7.70 -14.16
C LYS A 111 6.11 7.36 -13.50
N ALA A 112 5.92 6.10 -13.10
CA ALA A 112 4.73 5.67 -12.38
C ALA A 112 4.61 6.38 -11.02
N GLN A 113 5.68 6.38 -10.21
CA GLN A 113 5.67 7.04 -8.90
C GLN A 113 5.47 8.56 -9.00
N ILE A 114 6.07 9.22 -9.99
CA ILE A 114 5.82 10.63 -10.30
C ILE A 114 4.34 10.87 -10.62
N SER A 115 3.73 10.01 -11.43
CA SER A 115 2.32 10.10 -11.78
C SER A 115 1.44 9.95 -10.54
N GLU A 116 1.67 8.92 -9.72
CA GLU A 116 0.91 8.72 -8.47
C GLU A 116 1.06 9.89 -7.50
N ALA A 117 2.28 10.37 -7.28
CA ALA A 117 2.55 11.54 -6.45
C ALA A 117 1.83 12.81 -6.95
N ALA A 118 1.74 12.99 -8.28
CA ALA A 118 0.96 14.08 -8.86
C ALA A 118 -0.55 13.92 -8.59
N LYS A 119 -1.08 12.69 -8.61
CA LYS A 119 -2.48 12.43 -8.23
C LYS A 119 -2.74 12.78 -6.77
N VAL A 120 -1.84 12.41 -5.86
CA VAL A 120 -1.97 12.74 -4.43
C VAL A 120 -2.14 14.23 -4.24
N ARG A 121 -1.27 15.05 -4.84
CA ARG A 121 -1.38 16.52 -4.75
C ARG A 121 -2.66 17.04 -5.39
N GLY A 122 -3.14 16.44 -6.48
CA GLY A 122 -4.42 16.84 -7.07
C GLY A 122 -5.61 16.55 -6.14
N ILE A 123 -5.56 15.49 -5.35
CA ILE A 123 -6.66 15.14 -4.45
C ILE A 123 -6.57 15.92 -3.14
N PHE A 124 -5.40 15.90 -2.51
CA PHE A 124 -5.20 16.39 -1.14
C PHE A 124 -4.57 17.77 -1.06
N GLY A 125 -4.11 18.37 -2.16
CA GLY A 125 -3.40 19.65 -2.14
C GLY A 125 -1.91 19.49 -1.80
N SER A 126 -1.58 18.79 -0.71
CA SER A 126 -0.21 18.46 -0.28
C SER A 126 -0.04 16.99 0.11
N TYR A 127 1.20 16.56 0.31
CA TYR A 127 1.49 15.18 0.77
C TYR A 127 1.18 15.01 2.25
N GLU A 128 1.41 16.04 3.07
CA GLU A 128 1.10 16.04 4.50
C GLU A 128 -0.41 15.90 4.74
N GLN A 129 -1.22 16.63 3.96
CA GLN A 129 -2.69 16.55 4.05
C GLN A 129 -3.23 15.17 3.68
N ALA A 130 -2.52 14.41 2.83
CA ALA A 130 -2.90 13.03 2.52
C ALA A 130 -2.72 12.08 3.72
N LEU A 131 -1.82 12.41 4.66
CA LEU A 131 -1.54 11.61 5.85
C LEU A 131 -2.45 11.94 7.04
N GLU A 132 -3.24 13.01 6.97
CA GLU A 132 -4.22 13.35 8.00
C GLU A 132 -5.39 12.36 7.99
N ASP A 133 -5.98 12.10 9.16
CA ASP A 133 -7.15 11.22 9.28
C ASP A 133 -8.28 11.68 8.35
N CYS A 134 -8.90 10.74 7.63
CA CYS A 134 -10.11 11.02 6.89
C CYS A 134 -11.34 11.06 7.83
N GLU A 135 -12.51 11.38 7.30
CA GLU A 135 -13.74 11.40 8.10
C GLU A 135 -14.07 10.02 8.68
N ALA A 136 -13.94 8.95 7.89
CA ALA A 136 -14.21 7.59 8.34
C ALA A 136 -13.28 7.16 9.48
N GLU A 137 -11.98 7.50 9.42
CA GLU A 137 -11.04 7.21 10.51
C GLU A 137 -11.34 8.01 11.78
N ARG A 138 -11.73 9.29 11.64
CA ARG A 138 -12.19 10.08 12.78
C ARG A 138 -13.42 9.49 13.43
N LEU A 139 -14.36 8.96 12.65
CA LEU A 139 -15.54 8.27 13.16
C LEU A 139 -15.13 7.00 13.92
N ILE A 140 -14.27 6.15 13.33
CA ILE A 140 -13.71 4.97 14.01
C ILE A 140 -13.10 5.34 15.36
N LYS A 141 -12.23 6.37 15.40
CA LYS A 141 -11.56 6.83 16.64
C LYS A 141 -12.53 7.38 17.70
N SER A 142 -13.74 7.77 17.30
CA SER A 142 -14.80 8.22 18.23
C SER A 142 -15.63 7.08 18.82
N SER A 143 -15.52 5.86 18.29
CA SER A 143 -16.26 4.68 18.76
C SER A 143 -15.87 4.29 20.18
N HIS A 144 -16.84 3.81 20.94
CA HIS A 144 -16.60 3.19 22.25
C HIS A 144 -15.86 1.84 22.15
N HIS A 145 -15.78 1.30 20.93
CA HIS A 145 -15.08 0.07 20.60
C HIS A 145 -13.63 0.33 20.16
N TYR A 146 -13.23 1.59 19.95
CA TYR A 146 -11.86 1.92 19.55
C TYR A 146 -10.85 1.56 20.64
N ILE A 147 -9.78 0.91 20.22
CA ILE A 147 -8.68 0.48 21.08
C ILE A 147 -7.48 1.37 20.78
N SER A 148 -7.14 2.25 21.71
CA SER A 148 -5.94 3.07 21.62
C SER A 148 -4.72 2.45 22.30
N ASP A 149 -4.89 1.36 23.05
CA ASP A 149 -3.82 0.68 23.77
C ASP A 149 -3.06 -0.28 22.84
N PRO A 150 -1.79 -0.01 22.51
CA PRO A 150 -0.99 -0.89 21.64
C PRO A 150 -0.70 -2.26 22.27
N CYS A 151 -0.88 -2.41 23.58
CA CYS A 151 -0.70 -3.66 24.32
C CYS A 151 -2.04 -4.32 24.69
N PHE A 152 -3.13 -3.96 24.01
CA PHE A 152 -4.45 -4.54 24.26
C PHE A 152 -4.40 -6.07 24.20
N GLY A 153 -5.07 -6.72 25.15
CA GLY A 153 -5.11 -8.18 25.25
C GLY A 153 -3.85 -8.84 25.80
N TRP A 154 -2.74 -8.12 26.02
CA TRP A 154 -1.50 -8.70 26.56
C TRP A 154 -1.59 -8.92 28.07
N THR A 155 -1.00 -10.01 28.56
CA THR A 155 -0.81 -10.22 30.00
C THR A 155 0.29 -9.30 30.56
N GLU A 156 0.36 -9.17 31.89
CA GLU A 156 1.39 -8.36 32.52
C GLU A 156 2.81 -8.90 32.25
N GLU A 157 2.97 -10.22 32.17
CA GLU A 157 4.24 -10.85 31.80
C GLU A 157 4.61 -10.55 30.34
N GLU A 158 3.64 -10.55 29.43
CA GLU A 158 3.85 -10.22 28.02
C GLU A 158 4.24 -8.76 27.83
N LYS A 159 3.58 -7.84 28.57
CA LYS A 159 3.94 -6.42 28.61
C LYS A 159 5.35 -6.20 29.14
N GLN A 160 5.73 -6.90 30.21
CA GLN A 160 7.10 -6.85 30.75
C GLN A 160 8.14 -7.38 29.76
N ARG A 161 7.80 -8.46 29.02
CA ARG A 161 8.65 -9.00 27.95
C ARG A 161 8.69 -8.08 26.72
N GLY A 162 7.69 -7.22 26.53
CA GLY A 162 7.56 -6.32 25.40
C GLY A 162 7.26 -7.02 24.07
N ALA A 163 6.75 -8.26 24.12
CA ALA A 163 6.41 -9.00 22.91
C ALA A 163 5.41 -10.14 23.17
N ILE A 164 4.56 -10.37 22.19
CA ILE A 164 3.80 -11.61 21.97
C ILE A 164 4.35 -12.34 20.73
N SER A 165 4.16 -13.65 20.64
CA SER A 165 4.68 -14.44 19.52
C SER A 165 3.86 -15.71 19.28
N GLY A 166 4.01 -16.28 18.08
CA GLY A 166 3.31 -17.51 17.69
C GLY A 166 1.80 -17.30 17.58
N SER A 167 1.02 -18.29 18.03
CA SER A 167 -0.46 -18.25 17.97
C SER A 167 -1.07 -17.08 18.73
N ARG A 168 -0.35 -16.58 19.76
CA ARG A 168 -0.82 -15.50 20.61
C ARG A 168 -1.10 -14.20 19.85
N VAL A 169 -0.39 -13.95 18.76
CA VAL A 169 -0.63 -12.80 17.88
C VAL A 169 -2.05 -12.85 17.32
N PHE A 170 -2.44 -14.00 16.78
CA PHE A 170 -3.77 -14.20 16.19
C PHE A 170 -4.88 -14.13 17.25
N GLU A 171 -4.64 -14.68 18.45
CA GLU A 171 -5.61 -14.60 19.56
C GLU A 171 -5.88 -13.14 19.99
N VAL A 172 -4.84 -12.30 20.06
CA VAL A 172 -4.98 -10.89 20.39
C VAL A 172 -5.67 -10.12 19.26
N ASP A 173 -5.34 -10.43 18.00
CA ASP A 173 -6.04 -9.86 16.84
C ASP A 173 -7.52 -10.24 16.82
N ASP A 174 -7.88 -11.48 17.14
CA ASP A 174 -9.27 -11.93 17.19
C ASP A 174 -10.05 -11.22 18.32
N LEU A 175 -9.47 -11.09 19.51
CA LEU A 175 -10.05 -10.30 20.61
C LEU A 175 -10.27 -8.84 20.22
N ARG A 176 -9.32 -8.26 19.48
CA ARG A 176 -9.39 -6.88 18.99
C ARG A 176 -10.52 -6.72 17.97
N ARG A 177 -10.63 -7.64 17.00
CA ARG A 177 -11.72 -7.69 16.01
C ARG A 177 -13.10 -7.85 16.66
N GLU A 178 -13.21 -8.75 17.64
CA GLU A 178 -14.44 -8.97 18.41
C GLU A 178 -14.85 -7.70 19.16
N ARG A 179 -13.88 -7.03 19.80
CA ARG A 179 -14.12 -5.77 20.52
C ARG A 179 -14.52 -4.66 19.57
N GLY A 180 -13.81 -4.52 18.45
CA GLY A 180 -14.05 -3.52 17.40
C GLY A 180 -15.42 -3.68 16.75
N CYS A 181 -15.92 -4.92 16.62
CA CYS A 181 -17.24 -5.24 16.06
C CYS A 181 -17.48 -4.57 14.68
N GLY A 182 -16.41 -4.39 13.89
CA GLY A 182 -16.47 -3.67 12.62
C GLY A 182 -16.89 -2.21 12.73
N PHE A 183 -16.87 -1.60 13.92
CA PHE A 183 -17.23 -0.19 14.17
C PHE A 183 -18.62 0.19 13.64
N THR A 184 -19.58 -0.74 13.70
CA THR A 184 -20.97 -0.54 13.25
C THR A 184 -21.74 0.46 14.08
N ASP A 185 -21.22 0.87 15.25
CA ASP A 185 -21.80 1.92 16.08
C ASP A 185 -21.56 3.33 15.53
N VAL A 186 -20.52 3.51 14.71
CA VAL A 186 -20.10 4.83 14.17
C VAL A 186 -20.04 4.88 12.64
N LEU A 187 -19.81 3.75 11.98
CA LEU A 187 -19.78 3.66 10.51
C LEU A 187 -21.11 3.13 9.95
N PRO A 188 -21.54 3.59 8.77
CA PRO A 188 -22.76 3.10 8.14
C PRO A 188 -22.62 1.62 7.74
N GLU A 189 -23.68 0.83 7.93
CA GLU A 189 -23.70 -0.56 7.49
C GLU A 189 -23.87 -0.68 5.97
N PRO A 190 -23.11 -1.56 5.30
CA PRO A 190 -23.32 -1.85 3.89
C PRO A 190 -24.64 -2.60 3.70
N HIS A 191 -25.46 -2.19 2.72
CA HIS A 191 -26.74 -2.86 2.42
C HIS A 191 -26.65 -3.77 1.19
N THR A 192 -25.61 -3.62 0.39
CA THR A 192 -25.41 -4.35 -0.86
C THR A 192 -23.97 -4.85 -0.96
N LEU A 193 -23.71 -5.86 -1.78
CA LEU A 193 -22.34 -6.31 -2.03
C LEU A 193 -21.50 -5.20 -2.67
N SER A 194 -22.13 -4.35 -3.49
CA SER A 194 -21.51 -3.16 -4.06
C SER A 194 -21.10 -2.12 -3.01
N ASP A 195 -21.81 -2.05 -1.88
CA ASP A 195 -21.39 -1.20 -0.76
C ASP A 195 -20.12 -1.76 -0.13
N VAL A 196 -20.10 -3.07 0.14
CA VAL A 196 -18.92 -3.74 0.72
C VAL A 196 -17.68 -3.54 -0.15
N VAL A 197 -17.80 -3.82 -1.46
CA VAL A 197 -16.68 -3.66 -2.41
C VAL A 197 -16.21 -2.21 -2.49
N ARG A 198 -17.14 -1.24 -2.50
CA ARG A 198 -16.80 0.19 -2.53
C ARG A 198 -15.97 0.60 -1.31
N GLU A 199 -16.34 0.14 -0.12
CA GLU A 199 -15.61 0.46 1.10
C GLU A 199 -14.21 -0.19 1.10
N LEU A 200 -14.09 -1.46 0.70
CA LEU A 200 -12.78 -2.13 0.58
C LEU A 200 -11.86 -1.41 -0.43
N GLN A 201 -12.40 -1.02 -1.59
CA GLN A 201 -11.66 -0.25 -2.60
C GLN A 201 -11.27 1.14 -2.10
N TYR A 202 -12.10 1.78 -1.27
CA TYR A 202 -11.78 3.06 -0.66
C TYR A 202 -10.58 2.94 0.30
N TRP A 203 -10.56 1.90 1.14
CA TRP A 203 -9.45 1.69 2.06
C TRP A 203 -8.15 1.39 1.31
N ASP A 204 -8.18 0.46 0.35
CA ASP A 204 -7.01 0.16 -0.49
C ASP A 204 -6.47 1.39 -1.23
N TRP A 205 -7.37 2.18 -1.83
CA TRP A 205 -7.04 3.45 -2.46
C TRP A 205 -6.36 4.42 -1.47
N LEU A 206 -6.91 4.57 -0.27
CA LEU A 206 -6.38 5.47 0.76
C LEU A 206 -4.96 5.06 1.17
N TYR A 207 -4.71 3.76 1.36
CA TYR A 207 -3.37 3.26 1.65
C TYR A 207 -2.39 3.58 0.52
N HIS A 208 -2.75 3.30 -0.73
CA HIS A 208 -1.86 3.56 -1.86
C HIS A 208 -1.53 5.04 -2.04
N VAL A 209 -2.50 5.93 -1.85
CA VAL A 209 -2.26 7.38 -1.88
C VAL A 209 -1.33 7.80 -0.75
N ARG A 210 -1.55 7.31 0.47
CA ARG A 210 -0.69 7.63 1.62
C ARG A 210 0.71 7.07 1.49
N ASP A 211 0.86 5.85 0.98
CA ASP A 211 2.15 5.24 0.69
C ASP A 211 2.94 6.07 -0.34
N SER A 212 2.28 6.53 -1.40
CA SER A 212 2.87 7.47 -2.34
C SER A 212 3.26 8.80 -1.67
N ALA A 213 2.41 9.36 -0.80
CA ALA A 213 2.69 10.61 -0.08
C ALA A 213 3.89 10.48 0.87
N ALA A 214 3.92 9.43 1.68
CA ALA A 214 4.97 9.14 2.63
C ALA A 214 6.35 8.98 1.95
N LYS A 215 6.39 8.28 0.80
CA LYS A 215 7.61 8.16 -0.01
C LYS A 215 8.13 9.53 -0.47
N GLU A 216 7.23 10.43 -0.86
CA GLU A 216 7.60 11.79 -1.26
C GLU A 216 8.10 12.65 -0.10
N LEU A 217 7.58 12.42 1.11
CA LEU A 217 8.07 13.03 2.36
C LEU A 217 9.36 12.40 2.89
N GLY A 218 9.95 11.44 2.17
CA GLY A 218 11.23 10.83 2.50
C GLY A 218 11.14 9.64 3.46
N TRP A 219 9.94 9.08 3.68
CA TRP A 219 9.78 7.88 4.48
C TRP A 219 10.34 6.70 3.70
N LYS A 220 11.47 6.17 4.18
CA LYS A 220 12.27 5.16 3.46
C LYS A 220 11.47 3.92 3.04
N TYR A 221 10.50 3.54 3.85
CA TYR A 221 9.68 2.34 3.64
C TYR A 221 8.24 2.67 3.22
N GLY A 222 7.94 3.94 2.92
CA GLY A 222 6.58 4.38 2.61
C GLY A 222 5.70 4.53 3.84
N TYR A 223 4.39 4.55 3.62
CA TYR A 223 3.41 4.64 4.70
C TYR A 223 3.36 3.27 5.41
N PRO A 224 3.29 3.23 6.76
CA PRO A 224 3.03 1.98 7.44
C PRO A 224 1.71 1.38 6.93
N GLN A 225 1.50 0.09 7.18
CA GLN A 225 0.24 -0.58 6.89
C GLN A 225 -0.96 0.19 7.49
N HIS A 226 -2.18 -0.19 7.09
CA HIS A 226 -3.39 0.41 7.65
C HIS A 226 -3.38 0.41 9.18
N ASP A 227 -4.06 1.39 9.79
CA ASP A 227 -4.36 1.34 11.22
C ASP A 227 -5.10 0.03 11.52
N ASP A 228 -4.75 -0.60 12.64
CA ASP A 228 -5.35 -1.84 13.12
C ASP A 228 -6.89 -1.79 13.08
N ALA A 229 -7.48 -0.65 13.41
CA ALA A 229 -8.93 -0.46 13.36
C ALA A 229 -9.51 -0.51 11.94
N VAL A 230 -8.77 -0.08 10.92
CA VAL A 230 -9.19 -0.23 9.52
C VAL A 230 -9.13 -1.71 9.12
N TYR A 231 -8.09 -2.45 9.52
CA TYR A 231 -8.03 -3.90 9.29
C TYR A 231 -9.20 -4.66 9.94
N ASP A 232 -9.62 -4.25 11.14
CA ASP A 232 -10.81 -4.84 11.79
C ASP A 232 -12.09 -4.57 11.01
N ARG A 233 -12.22 -3.37 10.44
CA ARG A 233 -13.34 -3.02 9.56
C ARG A 233 -13.30 -3.84 8.28
N GLU A 234 -12.15 -3.98 7.63
CA GLU A 234 -12.00 -4.82 6.43
C GLU A 234 -12.38 -6.27 6.71
N ASN A 235 -11.94 -6.84 7.84
CA ASN A 235 -12.33 -8.20 8.23
C ASN A 235 -13.84 -8.35 8.43
N TYR A 236 -14.49 -7.35 9.03
CA TYR A 236 -15.94 -7.31 9.14
C TYR A 236 -16.62 -7.25 7.76
N LEU A 237 -16.12 -6.42 6.85
CA LEU A 237 -16.64 -6.29 5.48
C LEU A 237 -16.52 -7.59 4.69
N GLU A 238 -15.38 -8.28 4.79
CA GLU A 238 -15.20 -9.59 4.14
C GLU A 238 -16.21 -10.63 4.66
N LYS A 239 -16.54 -10.60 5.96
CA LYS A 239 -17.64 -11.43 6.50
C LYS A 239 -18.98 -11.03 5.91
N GLN A 240 -19.25 -9.74 5.69
CA GLN A 240 -20.50 -9.28 5.05
C GLN A 240 -20.66 -9.80 3.62
N LEU A 241 -19.56 -10.04 2.88
CA LEU A 241 -19.63 -10.67 1.55
C LEU A 241 -20.22 -12.08 1.59
N THR A 242 -20.19 -12.76 2.74
CA THR A 242 -20.81 -14.10 2.92
C THR A 242 -22.28 -14.04 3.34
N LEU A 243 -22.74 -12.89 3.83
CA LEU A 243 -24.06 -12.74 4.46
C LEU A 243 -25.04 -11.95 3.58
N ILE A 244 -24.56 -10.88 2.94
CA ILE A 244 -25.37 -10.02 2.09
C ILE A 244 -25.65 -10.74 0.78
N GLN A 245 -26.93 -10.86 0.43
CA GLN A 245 -27.35 -11.41 -0.86
C GLN A 245 -27.17 -10.36 -1.96
N ALA A 246 -26.72 -10.81 -3.14
CA ALA A 246 -26.69 -9.94 -4.32
C ALA A 246 -28.10 -9.43 -4.65
N VAL A 247 -28.24 -8.12 -4.87
CA VAL A 247 -29.49 -7.46 -5.24
C VAL A 247 -29.98 -7.94 -6.59
N ASN A 248 -29.05 -8.24 -7.51
CA ASN A 248 -29.34 -8.79 -8.81
C ASN A 248 -28.15 -9.59 -9.35
N ARG A 249 -28.38 -10.32 -10.44
CA ARG A 249 -27.34 -11.15 -11.09
C ARG A 249 -26.13 -10.34 -11.57
N GLN A 250 -26.34 -9.09 -12.00
CA GLN A 250 -25.26 -8.25 -12.49
C GLN A 250 -24.29 -7.89 -11.35
N GLU A 251 -24.82 -7.50 -10.19
CA GLU A 251 -24.00 -7.26 -8.99
C GLU A 251 -23.20 -8.51 -8.60
N ALA A 252 -23.83 -9.69 -8.59
CA ALA A 252 -23.11 -10.93 -8.29
C ALA A 252 -21.95 -11.19 -9.26
N ILE A 253 -22.16 -10.94 -10.57
CA ILE A 253 -21.12 -11.09 -11.59
C ILE A 253 -19.98 -10.08 -11.38
N ASP A 254 -20.31 -8.83 -11.10
CA ASP A 254 -19.31 -7.77 -10.95
C ASP A 254 -18.45 -7.98 -9.70
N VAL A 255 -19.08 -8.37 -8.58
CA VAL A 255 -18.37 -8.74 -7.35
C VAL A 255 -17.53 -10.00 -7.55
N CYS A 256 -18.03 -11.00 -8.27
CA CYS A 256 -17.27 -12.22 -8.58
C CYS A 256 -16.00 -11.90 -9.38
N LYS A 257 -16.10 -11.04 -10.41
CA LYS A 257 -14.92 -10.60 -11.17
C LYS A 257 -13.93 -9.86 -10.29
N TRP A 258 -14.41 -8.95 -9.45
CA TRP A 258 -13.55 -8.22 -8.52
C TRP A 258 -12.80 -9.19 -7.59
N ILE A 259 -13.47 -10.16 -6.97
CA ILE A 259 -12.82 -11.17 -6.11
C ILE A 259 -11.74 -11.96 -6.86
N LEU A 260 -11.99 -12.33 -8.12
CA LEU A 260 -11.03 -13.09 -8.92
C LEU A 260 -9.79 -12.28 -9.33
N ASP A 261 -9.87 -10.96 -9.28
CA ASP A 261 -8.76 -10.06 -9.58
C ASP A 261 -7.98 -9.63 -8.31
N GLU A 262 -8.49 -9.94 -7.11
CA GLU A 262 -7.94 -9.50 -5.82
C GLU A 262 -7.07 -10.56 -5.15
N GLU A 263 -5.78 -10.23 -4.96
CA GLU A 263 -4.79 -11.15 -4.36
C GLU A 263 -5.20 -11.64 -2.96
N ARG A 264 -5.97 -10.84 -2.20
CA ARG A 264 -6.42 -11.21 -0.85
C ARG A 264 -7.35 -12.44 -0.81
N PHE A 265 -7.93 -12.83 -1.94
CA PHE A 265 -8.81 -14.00 -2.04
C PHE A 265 -8.18 -15.19 -2.79
N ASP A 266 -6.92 -15.08 -3.22
CA ASP A 266 -6.23 -16.11 -4.02
C ASP A 266 -6.02 -17.42 -3.27
N ASP A 267 -5.95 -17.38 -1.94
CA ASP A 267 -5.65 -18.52 -1.09
C ASP A 267 -6.77 -19.56 -1.01
N ARG A 268 -7.96 -19.25 -1.58
CA ARG A 268 -9.16 -20.09 -1.52
C ARG A 268 -9.45 -20.57 -0.10
N SER A 269 -9.28 -19.67 0.87
CA SER A 269 -9.70 -19.91 2.24
C SER A 269 -11.18 -20.30 2.34
N GLU A 270 -11.57 -20.88 3.47
CA GLU A 270 -12.98 -21.20 3.76
C GLU A 270 -13.88 -19.95 3.61
N LEU A 271 -13.36 -18.77 3.95
CA LEU A 271 -14.03 -17.49 3.75
C LEU A 271 -14.29 -17.24 2.26
N THR A 272 -13.25 -17.31 1.42
CA THR A 272 -13.38 -17.13 -0.03
C THR A 272 -14.39 -18.10 -0.64
N ASP A 273 -14.36 -19.37 -0.25
CA ASP A 273 -15.32 -20.37 -0.75
C ASP A 273 -16.76 -20.03 -0.33
N ARG A 274 -16.98 -19.58 0.92
CA ARG A 274 -18.29 -19.11 1.38
C ARG A 274 -18.78 -17.89 0.62
N ILE A 275 -17.90 -16.95 0.27
CA ILE A 275 -18.26 -15.80 -0.55
C ILE A 275 -18.69 -16.26 -1.94
N ILE A 276 -17.93 -17.16 -2.58
CA ILE A 276 -18.25 -17.68 -3.91
C ILE A 276 -19.61 -18.41 -3.89
N LEU A 277 -19.87 -19.25 -2.89
CA LEU A 277 -21.16 -19.94 -2.72
C LEU A 277 -22.32 -18.95 -2.60
N ASN A 278 -22.14 -17.91 -1.77
CA ASN A 278 -23.12 -16.84 -1.62
C ASN A 278 -23.41 -16.13 -2.97
N LEU A 279 -22.38 -15.85 -3.77
CA LEU A 279 -22.53 -15.19 -5.07
C LEU A 279 -23.27 -16.04 -6.11
N VAL A 280 -23.17 -17.37 -6.06
CA VAL A 280 -23.89 -18.27 -6.97
C VAL A 280 -25.31 -18.60 -6.48
N GLY A 281 -25.74 -18.06 -5.34
CA GLY A 281 -27.07 -18.27 -4.76
C GLY A 281 -27.21 -19.60 -4.01
N GLU A 282 -26.10 -20.29 -3.76
CA GLU A 282 -26.06 -21.41 -2.83
C GLU A 282 -25.72 -20.84 -1.44
N CYS A 283 -26.72 -20.68 -0.58
CA CYS A 283 -26.42 -20.46 0.84
C CYS A 283 -25.57 -21.66 1.31
N ALA A 284 -24.33 -21.40 1.75
CA ALA A 284 -23.58 -22.34 2.56
C ALA A 284 -24.43 -22.59 3.83
N ASN A 285 -25.29 -23.61 3.79
CA ASN A 285 -26.15 -23.94 4.90
C ASN A 285 -25.30 -24.44 6.06
N ALA A 286 -25.37 -23.67 7.16
CA ALA A 286 -25.07 -23.99 8.55
C ALA A 286 -23.61 -24.35 8.91
#